data_AF-A0A2Z7B9S2-F1
#
_entry.id   AF-A0A2Z7B9S2-F1
#
_cell.length_a   1.000
_cell.length_b   1.000
_cell.length_c   1.000
_cell.angle_alpha   90.00
_cell.angle_beta   90.00
_cell.angle_gamma   90.00
#
_symmetry.space_group_name_H-M   'P 1'
#
loop_
_entity.id
_entity.type
_entity.pdbx_description
1 polymer ?
#
loop_
_entity_poly.entity_id
_entity_poly.type
_entity_poly.pdbx_seq_one_letter_code
_entity_poly.pdbx_strand_id
1 'polypeptide(L)'
;MKKEHEDTQIALEASHKVIAGLTEIGLSMSKKIERMKAKKRQAKESHVVCHQKFQARIQEAEDSMQAQHLIIEALVEEKDSLLQTIQGLQEANNAPAPFDDEWEEEPEEQPE
;
A
#
# COMPACT_ATOMS: atom_id res chain seq x y z
N MET A 1 50.66 27.72 -52.20
CA MET A 1 50.11 26.48 -52.79
C MET A 1 50.26 25.28 -51.86
N LYS A 2 51.43 24.61 -51.76
CA LYS A 2 51.54 23.33 -51.00
C LYS A 2 51.34 23.48 -49.48
N LYS A 3 51.95 24.51 -48.88
CA LYS A 3 51.82 24.82 -47.44
C LYS A 3 50.40 25.20 -47.02
N GLU A 4 49.73 26.04 -47.81
CA GLU A 4 48.34 26.46 -47.54
C GLU A 4 47.36 25.28 -47.57
N HIS A 5 47.61 24.29 -48.44
CA HIS A 5 46.82 23.07 -48.48
C HIS A 5 47.00 22.22 -47.22
N GLU A 6 48.24 22.08 -46.73
CA GLU A 6 48.55 21.38 -45.47
C GLU A 6 47.91 22.08 -44.25
N ASP A 7 48.01 23.40 -44.18
CA ASP A 7 47.38 24.19 -43.10
C ASP A 7 45.85 24.04 -43.11
N THR A 8 45.22 24.01 -44.29
CA THR A 8 43.77 23.77 -44.45
C THR A 8 43.38 22.36 -43.99
N GLN A 9 44.21 21.35 -44.31
CA GLN A 9 43.98 19.98 -43.90
C GLN A 9 44.05 19.81 -42.37
N ILE A 10 45.02 20.44 -41.73
CA ILE A 10 45.15 20.44 -40.26
C ILE A 10 43.93 21.12 -39.62
N ALA A 11 43.48 22.25 -40.17
CA ALA A 11 42.29 22.95 -39.68
C ALA A 11 41.01 22.10 -39.81
N LEU A 12 40.88 21.37 -40.93
CA LEU A 12 39.75 20.45 -41.15
C LEU A 12 39.75 19.29 -40.15
N GLU A 13 40.90 18.68 -39.89
CA GLU A 13 41.01 17.59 -38.91
C GLU A 13 40.68 18.08 -37.49
N ALA A 14 41.16 19.26 -37.12
CA ALA A 14 40.82 19.90 -35.85
C ALA A 14 39.31 20.17 -35.74
N SER A 15 38.68 20.67 -36.81
CA SER A 15 37.24 20.89 -36.87
C SER A 15 36.45 19.59 -36.66
N HIS A 16 36.80 18.51 -37.36
CA HIS A 16 36.15 17.22 -37.20
C HIS A 16 36.26 16.66 -35.77
N LYS A 17 37.43 16.79 -35.12
CA LYS A 17 37.61 16.39 -33.71
C LYS A 17 36.68 17.18 -32.78
N VAL A 18 36.54 18.50 -33.00
CA VAL A 18 35.62 19.35 -32.23
C VAL A 18 34.17 18.91 -32.45
N ILE A 19 33.75 18.69 -33.71
CA ILE A 19 32.40 18.24 -34.05
C ILE A 19 32.08 16.89 -33.41
N ALA A 20 33.03 15.94 -33.46
CA ALA A 20 32.87 14.62 -32.84
C ALA A 20 32.68 14.74 -31.32
N GLY A 21 33.52 15.53 -30.65
CA GLY A 21 33.40 15.75 -29.20
C GLY A 21 32.07 16.40 -28.80
N LEU A 22 31.62 17.41 -29.55
CA LEU A 22 30.31 18.03 -29.31
C LEU A 22 29.14 17.06 -29.52
N THR A 23 29.24 16.19 -30.54
CA THR A 23 28.23 15.16 -30.82
C THR A 23 28.16 14.14 -29.68
N GLU A 24 29.30 13.68 -29.17
CA GLU A 24 29.36 12.75 -28.05
C GLU A 24 28.74 13.35 -26.77
N ILE A 25 29.04 14.62 -26.48
CA ILE A 25 28.43 15.35 -25.36
C ILE A 25 26.91 15.43 -25.54
N GLY A 26 26.43 15.81 -26.73
CA GLY A 26 25.00 15.88 -27.05
C GLY A 26 24.28 14.54 -26.88
N LEU A 27 24.89 13.44 -27.33
CA LEU A 27 24.36 12.09 -27.15
C LEU A 27 24.32 11.67 -25.67
N SER A 28 25.38 11.96 -24.92
CA SER A 28 25.46 11.65 -23.48
C SER A 28 24.37 12.39 -22.68
N MET A 29 24.18 13.68 -22.96
CA MET A 29 23.12 14.49 -22.35
C MET A 29 21.73 13.96 -22.71
N SER A 30 21.49 13.65 -23.99
CA SER A 30 20.22 13.09 -24.45
C SER A 30 19.90 11.78 -23.74
N LYS A 31 20.89 10.88 -23.59
CA LYS A 31 20.74 9.62 -22.85
C LYS A 31 20.45 9.86 -21.36
N LYS A 32 21.01 10.91 -20.75
CA LYS A 32 20.71 11.28 -19.36
C LYS A 32 19.27 11.77 -19.21
N ILE A 33 18.78 12.58 -20.14
CA ILE A 33 17.39 13.08 -20.16
C ILE A 33 16.40 11.92 -20.27
N GLU A 34 16.63 10.97 -21.17
CA GLU A 34 15.75 9.80 -21.32
C GLU A 34 15.73 8.94 -20.05
N ARG A 35 16.88 8.72 -19.39
CA ARG A 35 16.91 8.04 -18.08
C ARG A 35 16.10 8.78 -17.02
N MET A 36 16.17 10.11 -16.97
CA MET A 36 15.38 10.90 -16.02
C MET A 36 13.88 10.78 -16.30
N LYS A 37 13.45 10.82 -17.56
CA LYS A 37 12.05 10.61 -17.94
C LYS A 37 11.57 9.21 -17.57
N ALA A 38 12.36 8.18 -17.83
CA ALA A 38 12.04 6.79 -17.48
C ALA A 38 11.84 6.63 -15.96
N LYS A 39 12.78 7.14 -15.15
CA LYS A 39 12.66 7.11 -13.68
C LYS A 39 11.44 7.86 -13.17
N LYS A 40 11.11 9.01 -13.78
CA LYS A 40 9.91 9.78 -13.44
C LYS A 40 8.61 9.01 -13.74
N ARG A 41 8.55 8.28 -14.86
CA ARG A 41 7.40 7.42 -15.19
C ARG A 41 7.28 6.25 -14.22
N GLN A 42 8.40 5.55 -13.98
CA GLN A 42 8.45 4.44 -13.02
C GLN A 42 7.99 4.86 -11.62
N ALA A 43 8.43 6.04 -11.14
CA ALA A 43 8.00 6.54 -9.84
C ALA A 43 6.48 6.79 -9.77
N LYS A 44 5.90 7.34 -10.83
CA LYS A 44 4.45 7.55 -10.92
C LYS A 44 3.68 6.23 -10.96
N GLU A 45 4.12 5.28 -11.77
CA GLU A 45 3.49 3.96 -11.88
C GLU A 45 3.58 3.20 -10.55
N SER A 46 4.77 3.18 -9.93
CA SER A 46 4.98 2.58 -8.61
C SER A 46 4.07 3.19 -7.55
N HIS A 47 3.92 4.52 -7.53
CA HIS A 47 3.01 5.20 -6.62
C HIS A 47 1.54 4.77 -6.82
N VAL A 48 1.08 4.70 -8.08
CA VAL A 48 -0.30 4.28 -8.39
C VAL A 48 -0.54 2.83 -7.95
N VAL A 49 0.38 1.91 -8.28
CA VAL A 49 0.29 0.50 -7.87
C VAL A 49 0.30 0.36 -6.35
N CYS A 50 1.16 1.11 -5.67
CA CYS A 50 1.23 1.14 -4.21
C CYS A 50 -0.11 1.58 -3.59
N HIS A 51 -0.68 2.69 -4.09
CA HIS A 51 -1.97 3.20 -3.63
C HIS A 51 -3.10 2.19 -3.85
N GLN A 52 -3.18 1.58 -5.03
CA GLN A 52 -4.16 0.53 -5.33
C GLN A 52 -4.03 -0.67 -4.39
N LYS A 53 -2.81 -1.11 -4.10
CA LYS A 53 -2.58 -2.23 -3.18
C LYS A 53 -3.03 -1.91 -1.76
N PHE A 54 -2.75 -0.70 -1.27
CA PHE A 54 -3.24 -0.27 0.04
C PHE A 54 -4.77 -0.17 0.08
N GLN A 55 -5.37 0.39 -0.97
CA GLN A 55 -6.83 0.48 -1.07
C GLN A 55 -7.49 -0.90 -1.07
N ALA A 56 -6.95 -1.88 -1.80
CA ALA A 56 -7.47 -3.25 -1.78
C ALA A 56 -7.39 -3.89 -0.38
N ARG A 57 -6.29 -3.66 0.35
CA ARG A 57 -6.13 -4.18 1.72
C ARG A 57 -7.07 -3.51 2.72
N ILE A 58 -7.34 -2.22 2.55
CA ILE A 58 -8.32 -1.50 3.38
C ILE A 58 -9.70 -2.07 3.13
N GLN A 59 -10.10 -2.24 1.86
CA GLN A 59 -11.40 -2.80 1.51
C GLN A 59 -11.57 -4.23 2.05
N GLU A 60 -10.56 -5.08 1.90
CA GLU A 60 -10.59 -6.44 2.44
C GLU A 60 -10.77 -6.46 3.97
N ALA A 61 -10.10 -5.54 4.68
CA ALA A 61 -10.26 -5.40 6.12
C ALA A 61 -11.67 -4.89 6.50
N GLU A 62 -12.19 -3.90 5.78
CA GLU A 62 -13.55 -3.38 5.97
C GLU A 62 -14.61 -4.48 5.75
N ASP A 63 -14.49 -5.23 4.66
CA ASP A 63 -15.40 -6.33 4.33
C ASP A 63 -15.35 -7.44 5.41
N SER A 64 -14.14 -7.77 5.90
CA SER A 64 -13.94 -8.74 6.98
C SER A 64 -14.56 -8.26 8.29
N MET A 65 -14.37 -6.99 8.65
CA MET A 65 -14.99 -6.40 9.84
C MET A 65 -16.51 -6.41 9.75
N GLN A 66 -17.08 -6.08 8.59
CA GLN A 66 -18.52 -6.16 8.37
C GLN A 66 -19.05 -7.60 8.51
N ALA A 67 -18.34 -8.58 7.96
CA ALA A 67 -18.71 -9.99 8.10
C ALA A 67 -18.67 -10.44 9.57
N GLN A 68 -17.62 -10.06 10.32
CA GLN A 68 -17.54 -10.35 11.75
C GLN A 68 -18.65 -9.68 12.54
N HIS A 69 -19.00 -8.43 12.22
CA HIS A 69 -20.09 -7.72 12.86
C HIS A 69 -21.42 -8.48 12.74
N LEU A 70 -21.76 -8.96 11.55
CA LEU A 70 -22.97 -9.76 11.32
C LEU A 70 -22.97 -11.08 12.10
N ILE A 71 -21.81 -11.74 12.21
CA ILE A 71 -21.68 -12.97 13.02
C ILE A 71 -21.91 -12.67 14.50
N ILE A 72 -21.33 -11.58 15.01
CA ILE A 72 -21.51 -11.17 16.40
C ILE A 72 -22.97 -10.84 16.68
N GLU A 73 -23.66 -10.11 15.79
CA GLU A 73 -25.09 -9.82 15.92
C GLU A 73 -25.92 -11.11 16.03
N ALA A 74 -25.68 -12.08 15.15
CA ALA A 74 -26.37 -13.37 15.19
C ALA A 74 -26.11 -14.14 16.49
N LEU A 75 -24.86 -14.15 16.97
CA LEU A 75 -24.50 -14.81 18.22
C LEU A 75 -25.14 -14.14 19.45
N VAL A 76 -25.25 -12.81 19.44
CA VAL A 76 -25.94 -12.07 20.52
C VAL A 76 -27.42 -12.43 20.56
N GLU A 77 -28.09 -12.49 19.41
CA GLU A 77 -29.50 -12.90 19.30
C GLU A 77 -29.72 -14.36 19.75
N GLU A 78 -28.81 -15.27 19.35
CA GLU A 78 -28.87 -16.67 19.79
C GLU A 78 -28.67 -16.79 21.31
N LYS A 79 -27.69 -16.06 21.88
CA LYS A 79 -27.42 -16.03 23.32
C LYS A 79 -28.65 -15.55 24.09
N ASP A 80 -29.32 -14.49 23.63
CA ASP A 80 -30.54 -13.97 24.28
C ASP A 80 -31.69 -15.00 24.19
N SER A 81 -31.86 -15.66 23.04
CA SER A 81 -32.85 -16.73 22.86
C SER A 81 -32.60 -17.93 23.78
N LEU A 82 -31.33 -18.31 23.97
CA LEU A 82 -30.91 -19.38 24.87
C LEU A 82 -31.18 -19.02 26.33
N LEU A 83 -30.85 -17.79 26.76
CA LEU A 83 -31.14 -17.30 28.12
C LEU A 83 -32.64 -17.33 28.40
N GLN A 84 -33.47 -16.87 27.46
CA GLN A 84 -34.92 -16.91 27.59
C GLN A 84 -35.44 -18.36 27.75
N THR A 85 -34.87 -19.29 26.97
CA THR A 85 -35.23 -20.72 27.06
C THR A 85 -34.85 -21.31 28.42
N ILE A 86 -33.64 -21.00 28.91
CA ILE A 86 -33.15 -21.46 30.22
C ILE A 86 -34.05 -20.93 31.34
N GLN A 87 -34.42 -19.65 31.29
CA GLN A 87 -35.30 -19.04 32.28
C GLN A 87 -36.68 -19.72 32.29
N GLY A 88 -37.30 -19.94 31.12
CA GLY A 88 -38.58 -20.65 31.04
C GLY A 88 -38.54 -22.08 31.59
N LEU A 89 -37.42 -22.79 31.41
CA LEU A 89 -37.21 -24.13 31.98
C LEU A 89 -37.03 -24.11 33.51
N GLN A 90 -36.34 -23.10 34.05
CA GLN A 90 -36.16 -22.94 35.50
C GLN A 90 -37.47 -22.64 36.20
N GLU A 91 -38.27 -21.74 35.63
CA GLU A 91 -39.60 -21.38 36.13
C GLU A 91 -40.52 -22.62 36.17
N ALA A 92 -40.48 -23.47 35.14
CA ALA A 92 -41.25 -24.72 35.12
C ALA A 92 -40.81 -25.75 36.18
N ASN A 93 -39.53 -25.73 36.59
CA ASN A 93 -38.95 -26.69 37.55
C ASN A 93 -38.99 -26.21 39.02
N ASN A 94 -39.51 -25.01 39.32
CA ASN A 94 -39.45 -24.37 40.66
C ASN A 94 -38.02 -24.32 41.26
N ALA A 95 -36.99 -24.27 40.42
CA ALA A 95 -35.60 -24.15 40.87
C ALA A 95 -35.28 -22.69 41.22
N PRO A 96 -34.53 -22.40 42.30
CA PRO A 96 -34.01 -21.05 42.56
C PRO A 96 -33.15 -20.57 41.37
N ALA A 97 -33.14 -19.25 41.12
CA ALA A 97 -32.35 -18.66 40.04
C ALA A 97 -30.86 -19.02 40.18
N PRO A 98 -30.15 -19.46 39.11
CA PRO A 98 -28.79 -19.99 39.25
C PRO A 98 -27.65 -18.98 39.09
N PHE A 99 -27.89 -17.74 38.67
CA PHE A 99 -26.84 -16.72 38.55
C PHE A 99 -27.00 -15.67 39.65
N ASP A 100 -26.55 -16.01 40.86
CA ASP A 100 -26.33 -15.06 41.96
C ASP A 100 -24.82 -14.87 42.23
N ASP A 101 -23.97 -15.26 41.27
CA ASP A 101 -22.52 -15.10 41.33
C ASP A 101 -22.12 -13.89 40.49
N GLU A 102 -21.89 -12.77 41.17
CA GLU A 102 -20.60 -12.06 41.14
C GLU A 102 -19.80 -12.27 39.84
N TRP A 103 -20.25 -11.66 38.74
CA TRP A 103 -19.34 -11.39 37.63
C TRP A 103 -18.33 -10.36 38.14
N GLU A 104 -17.17 -10.81 38.63
CA GLU A 104 -16.05 -9.91 38.87
C GLU A 104 -15.78 -9.15 37.57
N GLU A 105 -15.99 -7.84 37.60
CA GLU A 105 -15.61 -6.94 36.51
C GLU A 105 -14.15 -7.22 36.16
N GLU A 106 -13.92 -7.64 34.91
CA GLU A 106 -12.59 -7.83 34.33
C GLU A 106 -11.78 -6.54 34.56
N PRO A 107 -10.60 -6.58 35.20
CA PRO A 107 -9.87 -5.35 35.53
C PRO A 107 -9.51 -4.62 34.23
N GLU A 108 -9.95 -3.37 34.11
CA GLU A 108 -9.55 -2.48 33.01
C GLU A 108 -8.02 -2.40 32.96
N GLU A 109 -7.40 -3.00 31.93
CA GLU A 109 -5.98 -2.87 31.67
C GLU A 109 -5.66 -1.39 31.36
N GLN A 110 -5.02 -0.71 32.32
CA GLN A 110 -4.45 0.62 32.08
C GLN A 110 -3.26 0.51 31.12
N PRO A 111 -3.21 1.31 30.04
CA PRO A 111 -2.05 1.33 29.14
C PRO A 111 -0.85 2.06 29.77
N GLU A 112 0.34 1.45 29.67
CA GLU A 112 1.64 2.10 29.93
C GLU A 112 2.03 3.13 28.85
#